data_AF-A0A7J9XXE9-F1
#
_entry.id   AF-A0A7J9XXE9-F1
#
_cell.length_a   1.000
_cell.length_b   1.000
_cell.length_c   1.000
_cell.angle_alpha   90.00
_cell.angle_beta   90.00
_cell.angle_gamma   90.00
#
_symmetry.space_group_name_H-M   'P 1'
#
loop_
_entity.id
_entity.type
_entity.pdbx_description
1 polymer ?
#
loop_
_entity_poly.entity_id
_entity_poly.type
_entity_poly.pdbx_seq_one_letter_code
_entity_poly.pdbx_strand_id
1 'polypeptide(L)' 'EAGVTLAMGTDTQIDPAMGDNAHELEIYVEYGMTPAEALATATRNAAVALGREDDLGTLEAGKYADLVARIQAVE' A
#
# COMPACT_ATOMS: atom_id res chain seq x y z
N GLU A 1 -12.65 7.55 8.57
CA GLU A 1 -13.80 8.40 8.99
C GLU A 1 -13.56 9.91 8.82
N ALA A 2 -12.45 10.48 9.29
CA ALA A 2 -12.18 11.93 9.17
C ALA A 2 -11.74 12.44 7.77
N GLY A 3 -11.69 11.56 6.76
CA GLY A 3 -11.27 11.93 5.39
C GLY A 3 -9.77 12.20 5.21
N VAL A 4 -8.92 11.79 6.16
CA VAL A 4 -7.47 11.94 6.08
C VAL A 4 -6.89 10.92 5.10
N THR A 5 -6.04 11.37 4.17
CA THR A 5 -5.25 10.49 3.31
C THR A 5 -4.15 9.81 4.13
N LEU A 6 -4.09 8.49 4.06
CA LEU A 6 -3.12 7.67 4.78
C LEU A 6 -2.11 7.03 3.81
N ALA A 7 -0.84 7.06 4.18
CA ALA A 7 0.23 6.30 3.54
C ALA A 7 0.70 5.20 4.51
N MET A 8 1.00 4.01 3.99
CA MET A 8 1.42 2.87 4.81
C MET A 8 2.78 3.13 5.44
N GLY A 9 2.92 2.80 6.73
CA GLY A 9 4.19 2.80 7.44
C GLY A 9 4.14 1.79 8.59
N THR A 10 5.14 0.92 8.66
CA THR A 10 5.15 -0.26 9.54
C THR A 10 6.09 -0.11 10.75
N ASP A 11 6.95 0.91 10.75
CA ASP A 11 8.08 1.04 11.69
C ASP A 11 8.98 -0.22 11.74
N THR A 12 9.09 -0.91 10.59
CA THR A 12 9.85 -2.16 10.46
C THR A 12 11.31 -1.94 10.78
N GLN A 13 11.79 -2.65 11.80
CA GLN A 13 13.20 -2.82 12.18
C GLN A 13 13.32 -3.71 13.42
N ILE A 14 12.30 -3.71 14.29
CA ILE A 14 12.23 -4.51 15.51
C ILE A 14 11.05 -5.49 15.45
N ASP A 15 9.83 -4.96 15.28
CA ASP A 15 8.58 -5.71 15.12
C ASP A 15 7.61 -4.82 14.32
N PRO A 16 7.14 -5.21 13.12
CA PRO A 16 7.30 -6.52 12.47
C PRO A 16 8.71 -6.79 11.93
N ALA A 17 9.03 -8.07 11.71
CA ALA A 17 10.30 -8.49 11.12
C ALA A 17 10.40 -8.05 9.65
N MET A 18 11.63 -7.90 9.18
CA MET A 18 11.88 -7.50 7.79
C MET A 18 11.37 -8.57 6.82
N GLY A 19 10.39 -8.21 5.99
CA GLY A 19 9.69 -9.13 5.09
C GLY A 19 8.19 -9.21 5.38
N ASP A 20 7.76 -8.89 6.61
CA ASP A 20 6.37 -9.04 7.05
C ASP A 20 5.52 -7.77 6.85
N ASN A 21 6.07 -6.75 6.17
CA ASN A 21 5.45 -5.43 6.00
C ASN A 21 4.02 -5.46 5.45
N ALA A 22 3.68 -6.47 4.63
CA ALA A 22 2.37 -6.58 4.02
C ALA A 22 1.24 -6.89 5.03
N HIS A 23 1.58 -7.38 6.23
CA HIS A 23 0.61 -7.64 7.30
C HIS A 23 -0.10 -6.35 7.77
N GLU A 24 0.55 -5.20 7.67
CA GLU A 24 -0.05 -3.89 7.97
C GLU A 24 -1.31 -3.61 7.14
N LEU A 25 -1.37 -4.13 5.91
CA LEU A 25 -2.57 -4.01 5.06
C LEU A 25 -3.76 -4.77 5.64
N GLU A 26 -3.53 -5.91 6.28
CA GLU A 26 -4.57 -6.70 6.95
C GLU A 26 -5.08 -5.97 8.19
N ILE A 27 -4.16 -5.37 8.96
CA ILE A 27 -4.48 -4.53 10.12
C ILE A 27 -5.38 -3.36 9.68
N TYR A 28 -5.03 -2.63 8.61
CA TYR A 28 -5.88 -1.55 8.11
C TYR A 28 -7.30 -2.01 7.75
N VAL A 29 -7.44 -3.22 7.19
CA VAL A 29 -8.76 -3.79 6.90
C VAL A 29 -9.51 -4.14 8.18
N GLU A 30 -8.84 -4.73 9.18
CA GLU A 30 -9.43 -5.01 10.49
C GLU A 30 -9.98 -3.74 11.17
N TYR A 31 -9.28 -2.61 11.00
CA TYR A 31 -9.69 -1.30 11.52
C TYR A 31 -10.62 -0.51 10.60
N GLY A 32 -11.19 -1.14 9.56
CA GLY A 32 -12.35 -0.62 8.83
C GLY A 32 -12.06 -0.05 7.44
N MET A 33 -10.85 -0.20 6.90
CA MET A 33 -10.62 0.04 5.48
C MET A 33 -11.15 -1.12 4.63
N THR A 34 -11.60 -0.83 3.42
CA THR A 34 -11.74 -1.85 2.39
C THR A 34 -10.36 -2.33 1.93
N PRO A 35 -10.22 -3.56 1.37
CA PRO A 35 -8.95 -4.03 0.81
C PRO A 35 -8.37 -3.09 -0.26
N ALA A 36 -9.22 -2.41 -1.04
CA ALA A 36 -8.79 -1.46 -2.05
C ALA A 36 -8.28 -0.14 -1.45
N GLU A 37 -8.85 0.31 -0.33
CA GLU A 37 -8.35 1.45 0.44
C GLU A 37 -7.03 1.13 1.13
N ALA A 38 -6.90 -0.05 1.74
CA ALA A 38 -5.64 -0.50 2.32
C ALA A 38 -4.53 -0.58 1.25
N LEU A 39 -4.80 -1.18 0.08
CA LEU A 39 -3.83 -1.21 -1.01
C LEU A 39 -3.44 0.20 -1.50
N ALA A 40 -4.36 1.16 -1.45
CA ALA A 40 -4.08 2.54 -1.82
C ALA A 40 -3.03 3.20 -0.93
N THR A 41 -3.01 2.87 0.37
CA THR A 41 -2.06 3.45 1.33
C THR A 41 -0.63 3.07 1.01
N ALA A 42 -0.41 1.86 0.45
CA ALA A 42 0.89 1.35 0.03
C ALA A 42 1.25 1.65 -1.44
N THR A 43 0.37 2.30 -2.20
CA THR A 43 0.56 2.57 -3.64
C THR A 43 0.40 4.06 -3.95
N ARG A 44 -0.75 4.48 -4.48
CA ARG A 44 -0.97 5.86 -4.92
C ARG A 44 -0.79 6.89 -3.79
N ASN A 45 -1.21 6.59 -2.56
CA ASN A 45 -1.09 7.53 -1.46
C ASN A 45 0.36 7.65 -0.97
N ALA A 46 1.10 6.54 -0.95
CA ALA A 46 2.52 6.56 -0.62
C ALA A 46 3.32 7.35 -1.66
N ALA A 47 2.99 7.21 -2.95
CA ALA A 47 3.64 7.99 -4.01
C ALA A 47 3.39 9.50 -3.82
N VAL A 48 2.16 9.92 -3.49
CA VAL A 48 1.85 11.31 -3.15
C VAL A 48 2.60 11.77 -1.90
N ALA A 49 2.67 10.96 -0.85
CA ALA A 49 3.39 11.29 0.37
C ALA A 49 4.90 11.49 0.14
N LEU A 50 5.47 10.81 -0.86
CA LEU A 50 6.86 10.93 -1.29
C LEU A 50 7.10 12.04 -2.35
N GLY A 51 6.04 12.67 -2.88
CA GLY A 51 6.14 13.61 -4.01
C GLY A 51 6.61 12.95 -5.31
N ARG A 52 6.17 11.71 -5.55
CA ARG A 52 6.58 10.85 -6.68
C ARG A 52 5.39 10.29 -7.44
N GLU A 53 4.22 10.88 -7.29
CA GLU A 53 2.98 10.48 -7.95
C GLU A 53 3.03 10.56 -9.47
N ASP A 54 3.95 11.32 -10.06
CA ASP A 54 4.17 11.34 -11.51
C ASP A 54 4.93 10.10 -12.02
N ASP A 55 5.68 9.43 -11.13
CA ASP A 55 6.59 8.34 -11.49
C ASP A 55 6.13 6.96 -10.97
N LEU A 56 5.41 6.93 -9.86
CA LEU A 56 5.15 5.72 -9.06
C LEU A 56 3.68 5.58 -8.63
N GLY A 57 3.37 4.44 -8.01
CA GLY A 57 2.15 4.23 -7.22
C GLY A 57 0.88 3.87 -8.00
N THR A 58 0.87 3.99 -9.33
CA THR A 58 -0.24 3.53 -10.18
C THR A 58 0.26 2.92 -11.48
N LEU A 59 -0.59 2.12 -12.14
CA LEU A 59 -0.29 1.49 -13.42
C LEU A 59 -0.75 2.38 -14.57
N GLU A 60 0.13 3.30 -14.98
CA GLU A 60 -0.14 4.29 -16.02
C GLU A 60 1.05 4.39 -16.99
N ALA A 61 0.77 4.72 -18.25
CA ALA A 61 1.82 4.88 -19.25
C ALA A 61 2.75 6.04 -18.87
N GLY A 62 4.07 5.79 -18.91
CA GLY A 62 5.10 6.78 -18.56
C GLY A 62 5.66 6.64 -17.14
N LYS A 63 4.99 5.90 -16.25
CA LYS A 63 5.49 5.58 -14.91
C LYS A 63 6.49 4.43 -14.92
N TYR A 64 7.25 4.27 -13.84
CA TYR A 64 8.13 3.11 -13.67
C TYR A 64 7.33 1.80 -13.64
N ALA A 65 7.92 0.74 -14.19
CA ALA A 65 7.32 -0.59 -14.25
C ALA A 65 7.50 -1.38 -12.93
N ASP A 66 7.13 -0.76 -11.81
CA ASP A 66 7.21 -1.36 -10.47
C ASP A 66 5.89 -2.07 -10.15
N LEU A 67 5.85 -3.39 -10.35
CA LEU A 67 4.64 -4.19 -10.21
C LEU A 67 4.85 -5.38 -9.25
N VAL A 68 3.79 -5.72 -8.52
CA VAL A 68 3.68 -6.95 -7.75
C VAL A 68 2.39 -7.67 -8.14
N ALA A 69 2.46 -8.98 -8.32
CA ALA A 69 1.31 -9.82 -8.58
C ALA A 69 1.23 -10.92 -7.51
N ARG A 70 0.01 -11.28 -7.12
CA ARG A 70 -0.28 -12.41 -6.23
C ARG A 70 -1.19 -13.38 -6.96
N ILE A 71 -1.01 -14.66 -6.70
CA ILE A 71 -1.94 -15.69 -7.19
C ILE A 71 -3.26 -15.48 -6.46
N GLN A 72 -4.34 -15.35 -7.23
CA GLN A 72 -5.68 -15.41 -6.68
C GLN A 72 -6.14 -16.86 -6.78
N ALA A 73 -6.37 -17.49 -5.63
CA ALA A 73 -6.98 -18.82 -5.62
C ALA A 73 -8.37 -18.70 -6.26
N VAL A 74 -8.64 -19.57 -7.23
CA VAL A 74 -9.98 -19.76 -7.76
C VAL A 74 -10.63 -20.76 -6.82
N GLU A 75 -11.64 -20.34 -6.07
CA GLU A 75 -12.55 -21.27 -5.39
C GLU A 75 -13.49 -21.93 -6.39
#